data_AF-A0A653E405-F1
#
_entry.id   AF-A0A653E405-F1
#
_cell.length_a   1.000
_cell.length_b   1.000
_cell.length_c   1.000
_cell.angle_alpha   90.00
_cell.angle_beta   90.00
_cell.angle_gamma   90.00
#
_symmetry.space_group_name_H-M   'P 1'
#
loop_
_entity.id
_entity.type
_entity.pdbx_description
1 polymer ?
#
loop_
_entity_poly.entity_id
_entity_poly.type
_entity_poly.pdbx_seq_one_letter_code
_entity_poly.pdbx_strand_id
1 'polypeptide(L)'
;MRLEAWPLKIAQAQIDNADSEEQVDMAMTYAVLADVAASVTDLKKDPMGTIREGAGETVVILNRNEPAFYAVPPARYEAMLELIDDLRLAEVVRARRGEPTVRVDIDDLIAEAGGAN
;
A
#
# COMPACT_ATOMS: atom_id res chain seq x y z
N MET A 1 0.72 28.03 -19.11
CA MET A 1 0.04 27.09 -18.20
C MET A 1 0.50 25.71 -18.61
N ARG A 2 1.39 25.07 -17.83
CA ARG A 2 1.96 23.75 -18.16
C ARG A 2 1.95 22.94 -16.87
N LEU A 3 0.95 22.07 -16.76
CA LEU A 3 0.63 21.24 -15.61
C LEU A 3 1.24 19.86 -15.85
N GLU A 4 2.56 19.76 -15.92
CA GLU A 4 3.21 18.45 -16.02
C GLU A 4 4.39 18.37 -15.04
N ALA A 5 4.23 17.49 -14.05
CA ALA A 5 5.24 16.84 -13.21
C ALA A 5 4.87 16.85 -11.71
N TRP A 6 3.73 16.25 -11.40
CA TRP A 6 3.29 15.84 -10.07
C TRP A 6 2.89 14.37 -10.29
N PRO A 7 3.61 13.34 -9.79
CA PRO A 7 4.04 13.06 -8.41
C PRO A 7 5.55 12.75 -8.23
N LEU A 8 6.33 12.70 -9.31
CA LEU A 8 7.75 12.28 -9.29
C LEU A 8 8.69 13.28 -8.58
N LYS A 9 8.35 14.57 -8.59
CA LYS A 9 9.15 15.60 -7.91
C LYS A 9 9.03 15.54 -6.39
N ILE A 10 7.90 15.07 -5.88
CA ILE A 10 7.68 14.87 -4.43
C ILE A 10 8.50 13.66 -3.98
N ALA A 11 8.45 12.57 -4.75
CA ALA A 11 9.30 11.40 -4.50
C ALA A 11 10.79 11.74 -4.54
N GLN A 12 11.25 12.51 -5.54
CA GLN A 12 12.65 12.94 -5.63
C GLN A 12 13.04 13.87 -4.47
N ALA A 13 12.20 14.85 -4.10
CA ALA A 13 12.47 15.76 -2.99
C ALA A 13 12.49 15.05 -1.62
N GLN A 14 11.66 14.02 -1.42
CA GLN A 14 11.71 13.21 -0.19
C GLN A 14 12.94 12.29 -0.14
N ILE A 15 13.47 11.87 -1.30
CA ILE A 15 14.74 11.15 -1.40
C ILE A 15 15.92 12.10 -1.11
N ASP A 16 15.87 13.34 -1.62
CA ASP A 16 16.94 14.32 -1.46
C ASP A 16 17.00 14.93 -0.04
N ASN A 17 15.86 15.05 0.66
CA ASN A 17 15.77 15.62 2.02
C ASN A 17 16.15 14.65 3.15
N ALA A 18 16.35 13.35 2.87
CA ALA A 18 16.74 12.36 3.88
C ALA A 18 18.25 12.37 4.19
N ASP A 19 19.07 13.11 3.42
CA ASP A 19 20.54 13.06 3.46
C ASP A 19 21.20 14.13 4.39
N SER A 20 20.45 14.86 5.23
CA SER A 20 21.00 16.00 5.99
C SER A 20 20.87 15.98 7.52
N GLU A 21 20.84 14.80 8.16
CA GLU A 21 21.12 14.68 9.60
C GLU A 21 22.13 13.54 9.86
N GLU A 22 23.38 13.94 10.06
CA GLU A 22 24.48 13.27 10.77
C GLU A 22 24.36 11.74 11.00
N GLN A 23 24.69 10.96 9.98
CA GLN A 23 24.69 9.50 10.03
C GLN A 23 26.00 8.98 10.63
N VAL A 24 26.01 8.85 11.95
CA VAL A 24 27.03 8.11 12.69
C VAL A 24 26.97 6.62 12.32
N ASP A 25 28.12 6.04 11.99
CA ASP A 25 28.37 4.63 11.63
C ASP A 25 28.02 3.69 12.80
N MET A 26 26.71 3.54 13.05
CA MET A 26 26.14 2.48 13.86
C MET A 26 25.64 1.41 12.89
N ALA A 27 26.03 0.15 13.09
CA ALA A 27 25.53 -0.95 12.28
C ALA A 27 23.98 -0.96 12.32
N MET A 28 23.35 -0.42 11.28
CA MET A 28 21.90 -0.35 11.16
C MET A 28 21.40 -1.67 10.61
N THR A 29 20.80 -2.47 11.48
CA THR A 29 20.09 -3.68 11.08
C THR A 29 18.65 -3.34 10.73
N TYR A 30 18.21 -3.67 9.52
CA TYR A 30 16.82 -3.44 9.07
C TYR A 30 16.07 -4.77 8.97
N ALA A 31 14.82 -4.79 9.41
CA ALA A 31 13.92 -5.89 9.10
C ALA A 31 13.45 -5.75 7.64
N VAL A 32 13.81 -6.72 6.80
CA VAL A 32 13.39 -6.77 5.40
C VAL A 32 12.14 -7.65 5.29
N LEU A 33 11.05 -7.09 4.77
CA LEU A 33 9.73 -7.73 4.63
C LEU A 33 9.42 -8.14 3.19
N ALA A 34 10.46 -8.22 2.36
CA ALA A 34 10.39 -8.65 0.97
C ALA A 34 11.46 -9.71 0.74
N ASP A 35 11.13 -10.75 -0.01
CA ASP A 35 12.08 -11.80 -0.37
C ASP A 35 13.08 -11.34 -1.45
N VAL A 36 12.76 -10.24 -2.14
CA VAL A 36 13.55 -9.69 -3.23
C VAL A 36 13.98 -8.27 -2.90
N ALA A 37 15.27 -8.00 -3.10
CA ALA A 37 15.89 -6.69 -2.94
C ALA A 37 16.56 -6.26 -4.24
N ALA A 38 16.42 -5.00 -4.62
CA ALA A 38 17.09 -4.42 -5.78
C ALA A 38 17.69 -3.05 -5.44
N SER A 39 18.77 -2.67 -6.11
CA SER A 39 19.34 -1.33 -5.91
C SER A 39 18.51 -0.27 -6.65
N VAL A 40 18.59 0.98 -6.19
CA VAL A 40 18.01 2.12 -6.92
C VAL A 40 18.60 2.26 -8.33
N THR A 41 19.83 1.79 -8.55
CA THR A 41 20.50 1.79 -9.86
C THR A 41 19.86 0.77 -10.80
N ASP A 42 19.59 -0.45 -10.33
CA ASP A 42 18.93 -1.50 -11.11
C ASP A 42 17.51 -1.08 -11.46
N LEU A 43 16.78 -0.52 -10.49
CA LEU A 43 15.44 0.03 -10.72
C LEU A 43 15.45 1.13 -11.78
N LYS A 44 16.43 2.04 -11.75
CA LYS A 44 16.56 3.10 -12.77
C LYS A 44 16.88 2.55 -14.15
N LYS A 45 17.66 1.46 -14.23
CA LYS A 45 18.09 0.85 -15.49
C LYS A 45 16.97 0.08 -16.17
N ASP A 46 16.24 -0.75 -15.43
CA ASP A 46 15.07 -1.48 -15.92
C ASP A 46 14.00 -1.57 -14.81
N PRO A 47 13.10 -0.56 -14.73
CA PRO A 47 12.08 -0.53 -13.70
C PRO A 47 11.17 -1.77 -13.77
N MET A 48 10.74 -2.14 -14.98
CA MET A 48 9.78 -3.24 -15.13
C MET A 48 10.43 -4.60 -14.94
N GLY A 49 11.69 -4.77 -15.35
CA GLY A 49 12.47 -5.98 -15.05
C GLY A 49 12.65 -6.20 -13.57
N THR A 50 13.08 -5.15 -12.86
CA THR A 50 13.28 -5.18 -11.41
C THR A 50 11.99 -5.57 -10.66
N ILE A 51 10.83 -5.05 -11.06
CA ILE A 51 9.55 -5.42 -10.43
C ILE A 51 9.13 -6.85 -10.80
N ARG A 52 9.41 -7.33 -12.02
CA ARG A 52 9.10 -8.71 -12.42
C ARG A 52 9.89 -9.75 -11.64
N GLU A 53 11.10 -9.43 -11.19
CA GLU A 53 11.90 -10.33 -10.32
C GLU A 53 11.19 -10.61 -8.99
N GLY A 54 10.37 -9.68 -8.51
CA GLY A 54 9.49 -9.89 -7.36
C GLY A 54 8.35 -10.89 -7.58
N ALA A 55 8.15 -11.40 -8.80
CA ALA A 55 7.12 -12.40 -9.13
C ALA A 55 5.68 -12.05 -8.66
N GLY A 56 5.35 -10.76 -8.59
CA GLY A 56 4.06 -10.27 -8.09
C GLY A 56 4.03 -9.94 -6.60
N GLU A 57 5.10 -10.26 -5.86
CA GLU A 57 5.31 -9.85 -4.47
C GLU A 57 6.07 -8.51 -4.40
N THR A 58 6.25 -8.01 -3.17
CA THR A 58 6.95 -6.75 -2.90
C THR A 58 8.44 -6.87 -3.16
N VAL A 59 9.05 -5.79 -3.64
CA VAL A 59 10.50 -5.67 -3.82
C VAL A 59 11.02 -4.54 -2.94
N VAL A 60 12.01 -4.79 -2.09
CA VAL A 60 12.67 -3.71 -1.34
C VAL A 60 13.72 -3.04 -2.24
N ILE A 61 13.69 -1.71 -2.28
CA ILE A 61 14.65 -0.91 -3.04
C ILE A 61 15.68 -0.33 -2.09
N LEU A 62 16.96 -0.62 -2.37
CA LEU A 62 18.10 -0.19 -1.58
C LEU A 62 18.78 1.04 -2.19
N ASN A 63 19.12 2.01 -1.36
CA ASN A 63 20.00 3.13 -1.70
C ASN A 63 21.25 3.05 -0.83
N ARG A 64 22.45 2.97 -1.43
CA ARG A 64 23.72 2.80 -0.70
C ARG A 64 23.68 1.65 0.34
N ASN A 65 23.06 0.52 -0.04
CA ASN A 65 22.82 -0.67 0.81
C ASN A 65 21.84 -0.48 1.99
N GLU A 66 21.16 0.65 2.07
CA GLU A 66 20.11 0.90 3.06
C GLU A 66 18.72 0.79 2.40
N PRO A 67 17.74 0.12 3.03
CA PRO A 67 16.38 0.08 2.51
C PRO A 67 15.76 1.49 2.41
N ALA A 68 15.44 1.91 1.19
CA ALA A 68 14.86 3.22 0.91
C ALA A 68 13.32 3.15 0.85
N PHE A 69 12.76 2.19 0.12
CA PHE A 69 11.32 2.00 0.00
C PHE A 69 10.96 0.60 -0.51
N TYR A 70 9.70 0.22 -0.40
CA TYR A 70 9.15 -0.97 -1.05
C TYR A 70 8.44 -0.59 -2.34
N ALA A 71 8.73 -1.30 -3.41
CA ALA A 71 7.91 -1.28 -4.61
C ALA A 71 6.86 -2.38 -4.51
N VAL A 72 5.59 -1.99 -4.52
CA VAL A 72 4.45 -2.90 -4.41
C VAL A 72 3.74 -2.97 -5.76
N PRO A 73 3.64 -4.15 -6.40
CA PRO A 73 2.90 -4.30 -7.65
C PRO A 73 1.42 -3.92 -7.49
N PRO A 74 0.74 -3.39 -8.55
CA PRO A 74 -0.64 -2.92 -8.44
C PRO A 74 -1.62 -3.96 -7.87
N ALA A 75 -1.58 -5.20 -8.38
CA ALA A 75 -2.45 -6.28 -7.89
C ALA A 75 -2.19 -6.63 -6.42
N ARG A 76 -0.94 -6.52 -5.96
CA ARG A 76 -0.60 -6.76 -4.55
C ARG A 76 -1.10 -5.63 -3.66
N TYR A 77 -0.97 -4.39 -4.13
CA TYR A 77 -1.47 -3.22 -3.40
C TYR A 77 -3.00 -3.27 -3.27
N GLU A 78 -3.71 -3.64 -4.34
CA GLU A 78 -5.16 -3.84 -4.33
C GLU A 78 -5.58 -4.92 -3.33
N ALA A 79 -4.95 -6.10 -3.36
CA ALA A 79 -5.23 -7.18 -2.41
C ALA A 79 -4.98 -6.76 -0.94
N MET A 80 -3.98 -5.92 -0.68
CA MET A 80 -3.74 -5.36 0.66
C MET A 80 -4.87 -4.44 1.10
N LEU A 81 -5.42 -3.61 0.20
CA LEU A 81 -6.54 -2.74 0.51
C LEU A 81 -7.83 -3.53 0.77
N GLU A 82 -8.12 -4.55 -0.05
CA GLU A 82 -9.25 -5.46 0.16
C GLU A 82 -9.16 -6.14 1.53
N LEU A 83 -8.00 -6.67 1.90
CA LEU A 83 -7.79 -7.30 3.20
C LEU A 83 -8.04 -6.33 4.37
N ILE A 84 -7.59 -5.07 4.24
CA ILE A 84 -7.83 -4.04 5.27
C ILE A 84 -9.33 -3.75 5.41
N ASP A 85 -10.06 -3.70 4.30
CA ASP A 85 -11.51 -3.47 4.31
C ASP A 85 -12.25 -4.65 4.96
N ASP A 86 -11.88 -5.87 4.60
CA ASP A 86 -12.41 -7.10 5.21
C ASP A 86 -12.17 -7.13 6.73
N LEU A 87 -10.98 -6.72 7.19
CA LEU A 87 -10.68 -6.63 8.62
C LEU A 87 -11.59 -5.64 9.34
N ARG A 88 -11.83 -4.47 8.74
CA ARG A 88 -12.75 -3.46 9.30
C ARG A 88 -14.18 -3.98 9.32
N LEU A 89 -14.62 -4.67 8.28
CA LEU A 89 -15.95 -5.30 8.26
C LEU A 89 -16.06 -6.38 9.35
N ALA A 90 -15.02 -7.20 9.53
CA ALA A 90 -14.98 -8.22 10.57
C ALA A 90 -15.07 -7.61 11.98
N GLU A 91 -14.49 -6.44 12.21
CA GLU A 91 -14.64 -5.71 13.48
C GLU A 91 -16.09 -5.30 13.73
N VAL A 92 -16.78 -4.76 12.72
CA VAL A 92 -18.20 -4.41 12.81
C VAL A 92 -19.05 -5.65 13.11
N VAL A 93 -18.82 -6.74 12.38
CA VAL A 93 -19.53 -8.01 12.61
C VAL A 93 -19.29 -8.54 14.03
N ARG A 94 -18.06 -8.47 14.53
CA ARG A 94 -17.73 -8.89 15.90
C ARG A 94 -18.44 -8.02 16.94
N ALA A 95 -18.45 -6.70 16.75
CA ALA A 95 -19.12 -5.76 17.65
C ALA A 95 -20.63 -6.04 17.73
N ARG A 96 -21.26 -6.42 16.61
CA ARG A 96 -22.71 -6.64 16.51
C ARG A 96 -23.16 -8.08 16.72
N ARG A 97 -22.23 -9.03 16.91
CA ARG A 97 -22.53 -10.48 16.93
C ARG A 97 -23.60 -10.90 17.97
N GLY A 98 -23.81 -10.10 19.02
CA GLY A 98 -24.79 -10.36 20.07
C GLY A 98 -25.99 -9.40 20.09
N GLU A 99 -26.15 -8.54 19.09
CA GLU A 99 -27.26 -7.60 19.05
C GLU A 99 -28.60 -8.30 18.76
N PRO A 100 -29.74 -7.80 19.28
CA PRO A 100 -31.05 -8.36 18.97
C PRO A 100 -31.32 -8.34 17.46
N THR A 101 -31.72 -9.47 16.91
CA THR A 101 -32.13 -9.55 15.51
C THR A 101 -33.54 -9.00 15.34
N VAL A 102 -33.74 -8.10 14.39
CA VAL A 102 -35.08 -7.62 14.01
C VAL A 102 -35.54 -8.41 12.79
N ARG A 103 -36.73 -9.00 12.88
CA ARG A 103 -37.37 -9.65 11.73
C ARG A 103 -37.97 -8.57 10.83
N VAL A 104 -37.59 -8.57 9.57
CA VAL A 104 -38.05 -7.64 8.54
C VAL A 104 -38.51 -8.44 7.32
N ASP A 105 -39.48 -7.91 6.59
CA ASP A 105 -39.86 -8.41 5.28
C ASP A 105 -39.02 -7.71 4.19
N ILE A 106 -38.62 -8.45 3.15
CA ILE A 106 -37.76 -7.90 2.11
C ILE A 106 -38.55 -6.96 1.16
N ASP A 107 -39.83 -7.23 0.95
CA ASP A 107 -40.68 -6.41 0.09
C ASP A 107 -40.91 -5.03 0.74
N ASP A 108 -41.06 -4.99 2.08
CA ASP A 108 -41.18 -3.75 2.85
C ASP A 108 -39.91 -2.87 2.73
N LEU A 109 -38.72 -3.47 2.83
CA LEU A 109 -37.44 -2.75 2.71
C LEU A 109 -37.19 -2.22 1.28
N ILE A 110 -37.58 -2.99 0.27
CA ILE A 110 -37.47 -2.55 -1.13
C ILE A 110 -38.42 -1.38 -1.38
N ALA A 111 -39.64 -1.41 -0.82
CA ALA A 111 -40.59 -0.31 -0.91
C ALA A 111 -40.10 0.97 -0.19
N GLU A 112 -39.44 0.85 0.97
CA GLU A 112 -38.83 1.99 1.68
C GLU A 112 -37.61 2.56 0.93
N ALA A 113 -36.69 1.71 0.48
CA ALA A 113 -35.49 2.13 -0.22
C ALA A 113 -35.79 2.69 -1.62
N GLY A 114 -36.87 2.21 -2.25
CA GLY A 114 -37.39 2.68 -3.52
C GLY A 114 -38.41 3.83 -3.41
N GLY A 115 -38.56 4.45 -2.24
CA GLY A 115 -39.63 5.39 -1.93
C GLY A 115 -39.85 6.50 -2.99
N ALA A 116 -41.09 6.60 -3.44
CA ALA A 116 -41.72 7.70 -4.17
C ALA A 116 -41.24 7.98 -5.61
N ASN A 117 -41.99 7.42 -6.57
CA ASN A 117 -42.40 8.16 -7.77
C ASN A 117 -43.93 8.15 -7.83
#